data_AF-A0A4Q1V2P6-F1
#
_entry.id   AF-A0A4Q1V2P6-F1
#
_cell.length_a   1.000
_cell.length_b   1.000
_cell.length_c   1.000
_cell.angle_alpha   90.00
_cell.angle_beta   90.00
_cell.angle_gamma   90.00
#
_symmetry.space_group_name_H-M   'P 1'
#
loop_
_entity.id
_entity.type
_entity.pdbx_description
1 polymer ?
#
loop_
_entity_poly.entity_id
_entity_poly.type
_entity_poly.pdbx_seq_one_letter_code
_entity_poly.pdbx_strand_id
1 'polypeptide(L)'
;MSPDPKDSITPTPRERELMMLIARGMQNKNIAYELKISENTVRAHIGNIMRKYRLQNRTQIAIIYALKAAPLSLRRDLGRSGANPAAVKPAQALAQNPRVPTAPD
;
A
#
# COMPACT_ATOMS: atom_id res chain seq x y z
N MET A 1 -17.50 15.17 18.07
CA MET A 1 -17.42 13.71 18.23
C MET A 1 -15.95 13.32 18.18
N SER A 2 -15.31 13.11 19.34
CA SER A 2 -13.96 12.52 19.35
C SER A 2 -14.11 11.03 19.03
N PRO A 3 -13.37 10.47 18.06
CA PRO A 3 -13.48 9.06 17.74
C PRO A 3 -13.07 8.21 18.95
N ASP A 4 -13.85 7.18 19.26
CA ASP A 4 -13.53 6.24 20.32
C ASP A 4 -12.16 5.58 20.06
N PRO A 5 -11.35 5.29 21.09
CA PRO A 5 -10.04 4.65 20.92
C PRO A 5 -10.08 3.33 20.13
N LYS A 6 -11.23 2.64 20.12
CA LYS A 6 -11.47 1.39 19.38
C LYS A 6 -11.64 1.62 17.87
N ASP A 7 -12.15 2.77 17.43
CA ASP A 7 -12.31 3.13 16.01
C ASP A 7 -10.97 3.45 15.33
N SER A 8 -9.93 3.68 16.14
CA SER A 8 -8.58 3.98 15.68
C SER A 8 -7.84 2.74 15.14
N ILE A 9 -8.32 1.54 15.45
CA ILE A 9 -7.60 0.27 15.19
C ILE A 9 -8.21 -0.52 14.02
N THR A 10 -9.49 -0.26 13.71
CA THR A 10 -10.26 -0.99 12.70
C THR A 10 -10.57 -0.11 11.49
N PRO A 11 -10.18 -0.50 10.27
CA PRO A 11 -10.55 0.23 9.07
C PRO A 11 -12.04 0.09 8.77
N THR A 12 -12.64 1.19 8.31
CA THR A 12 -13.98 1.16 7.72
C THR A 12 -14.00 0.26 6.47
N PRO A 13 -15.16 -0.20 5.98
CA PRO A 13 -15.23 -1.01 4.76
C PRO A 13 -14.52 -0.38 3.57
N ARG A 14 -14.69 0.94 3.39
CA ARG A 14 -14.06 1.68 2.29
C ARG A 14 -12.55 1.85 2.48
N GLU A 15 -12.11 2.11 3.71
CA GLU A 15 -10.67 2.13 4.03
C GLU A 15 -10.05 0.76 3.78
N ARG A 16 -10.71 -0.32 4.20
CA ARG A 16 -10.23 -1.69 4.01
C ARG A 16 -10.09 -2.05 2.54
N GLU A 17 -11.09 -1.71 1.73
CA GLU A 17 -11.05 -1.89 0.28
C GLU A 17 -9.86 -1.15 -0.33
N LEU A 18 -9.67 0.12 0.04
CA LEU A 18 -8.54 0.92 -0.43
C LEU A 18 -7.19 0.33 0.00
N MET A 19 -7.06 -0.08 1.26
CA MET A 19 -5.84 -0.73 1.79
C MET A 19 -5.53 -2.03 1.06
N MET A 20 -6.55 -2.82 0.71
CA MET A 20 -6.40 -4.05 -0.08
C MET A 20 -5.82 -3.77 -1.47
N LEU A 21 -6.37 -2.79 -2.19
CA LEU A 21 -5.87 -2.44 -3.54
C LEU A 21 -4.45 -1.87 -3.50
N ILE A 22 -4.12 -1.12 -2.45
CA ILE A 22 -2.75 -0.67 -2.19
C ILE A 22 -1.83 -1.87 -1.93
N ALA A 23 -2.25 -2.86 -1.13
CA ALA A 23 -1.49 -4.06 -0.86
C ALA A 23 -1.26 -4.93 -2.10
N ARG A 24 -2.18 -4.88 -3.08
CA ARG A 24 -2.01 -5.48 -4.42
C ARG A 24 -1.03 -4.73 -5.33
N GLY A 25 -0.45 -3.62 -4.86
CA GLY A 25 0.51 -2.81 -5.62
C GLY A 25 -0.12 -1.90 -6.67
N MET A 26 -1.43 -1.67 -6.63
CA MET A 26 -2.12 -0.89 -7.66
C MET A 26 -1.73 0.59 -7.62
N GLN A 27 -1.65 1.24 -8.78
CA GLN A 27 -1.43 2.68 -8.86
C GLN A 27 -2.69 3.47 -8.51
N ASN A 28 -2.56 4.71 -8.03
CA ASN A 28 -3.70 5.54 -7.63
C ASN A 28 -4.72 5.74 -8.77
N LYS A 29 -4.25 5.86 -10.01
CA LYS A 29 -5.12 5.94 -11.21
C LYS A 29 -5.99 4.69 -11.39
N ASN A 30 -5.42 3.51 -11.18
CA ASN A 30 -6.14 2.24 -11.34
C ASN A 30 -7.12 2.03 -10.18
N ILE A 31 -6.71 2.39 -8.97
CA ILE A 31 -7.59 2.40 -7.79
C ILE A 31 -8.78 3.36 -8.01
N ALA A 32 -8.53 4.55 -8.53
CA ALA A 32 -9.56 5.54 -8.82
C ALA A 32 -10.60 4.99 -9.80
N TYR A 33 -10.13 4.31 -10.86
CA TYR A 33 -10.99 3.63 -11.82
C TYR A 33 -11.84 2.52 -11.19
N GLU A 34 -11.22 1.60 -10.44
CA GLU A 34 -11.91 0.48 -9.79
C GLU A 34 -12.96 0.96 -8.77
N LEU A 35 -12.63 2.02 -8.03
CA LEU A 35 -13.49 2.57 -6.99
C LEU A 35 -14.48 3.63 -7.50
N LYS A 36 -14.45 3.96 -8.80
CA LYS A 36 -15.26 5.01 -9.46
C LYS A 36 -15.18 6.37 -8.77
N ILE A 37 -13.98 6.80 -8.41
CA ILE A 37 -13.70 8.11 -7.78
C ILE A 37 -12.53 8.80 -8.48
N SER A 38 -12.24 10.06 -8.13
CA SER A 38 -11.07 10.75 -8.69
C SER A 38 -9.77 10.27 -8.06
N GLU A 39 -8.66 10.38 -8.80
CA GLU A 39 -7.32 10.09 -8.26
C GLU A 39 -6.95 11.02 -7.09
N ASN A 40 -7.44 12.26 -7.10
CA ASN A 40 -7.25 13.18 -5.99
C ASN A 40 -7.98 12.70 -4.73
N THR A 41 -9.20 12.16 -4.90
CA THR A 41 -9.97 11.53 -3.81
C THR A 41 -9.23 10.32 -3.23
N VAL A 42 -8.59 9.50 -4.09
CA VAL A 42 -7.72 8.41 -3.64
C VAL A 42 -6.56 8.92 -2.78
N ARG A 43 -5.85 9.97 -3.24
CA ARG A 43 -4.74 10.57 -2.48
C ARG A 43 -5.21 11.11 -1.12
N ALA A 44 -6.37 11.77 -1.07
CA ALA A 44 -6.96 12.26 0.16
C ALA A 44 -7.30 11.11 1.13
N HIS A 45 -7.90 10.02 0.64
CA HIS A 45 -8.18 8.85 1.45
C HIS A 45 -6.89 8.19 1.98
N ILE A 46 -5.85 8.06 1.16
CA ILE A 46 -4.54 7.56 1.60
C ILE A 46 -3.97 8.44 2.71
N GLY A 47 -4.01 9.78 2.55
CA GLY A 47 -3.57 10.72 3.59
C GLY A 47 -4.35 10.58 4.89
N ASN A 48 -5.66 10.38 4.82
CA ASN A 48 -6.51 10.15 5.99
C ASN A 48 -6.19 8.84 6.69
N ILE A 49 -5.98 7.74 5.95
CA ILE A 49 -5.54 6.45 6.49
C ILE A 49 -4.18 6.61 7.17
N MET A 50 -3.20 7.23 6.51
CA MET A 50 -1.87 7.43 7.11
C MET A 50 -1.94 8.23 8.41
N ARG A 51 -2.73 9.31 8.45
CA ARG A 51 -2.93 10.10 9.67
C ARG A 51 -3.63 9.29 10.78
N LYS A 52 -4.68 8.55 10.43
CA LYS A 52 -5.46 7.73 11.38
C LYS A 52 -4.61 6.63 12.01
N TYR A 53 -3.78 5.95 11.22
CA TYR A 53 -2.94 4.84 11.67
C TYR A 53 -1.49 5.23 11.98
N ARG A 54 -1.17 6.53 11.99
CA ARG A 54 0.18 7.09 12.24
C ARG A 54 1.27 6.52 11.33
N LEU A 55 0.94 6.32 10.06
CA LEU A 55 1.82 5.78 9.03
C LEU A 55 2.54 6.90 8.28
N GLN A 56 3.74 6.60 7.80
CA GLN A 56 4.59 7.55 7.10
C GLN A 56 4.55 7.38 5.58
N ASN A 57 4.17 6.20 5.08
CA ASN A 57 4.12 5.94 3.64
C ASN A 57 3.07 4.89 3.27
N ARG A 58 2.72 4.83 1.98
CA ARG A 58 1.75 3.87 1.46
C ARG A 58 2.20 2.41 1.62
N THR A 59 3.50 2.16 1.65
CA THR A 59 4.04 0.80 1.81
C THR A 59 3.69 0.26 3.19
N GLN A 60 3.73 1.09 4.23
CA GLN A 60 3.26 0.71 5.56
C GLN A 60 1.77 0.35 5.58
N ILE A 61 0.93 1.01 4.76
CA ILE A 61 -0.49 0.64 4.59
C ILE A 61 -0.60 -0.78 4.06
N ALA A 62 0.14 -1.10 2.99
CA ALA A 62 0.17 -2.44 2.38
C ALA A 62 0.61 -3.51 3.39
N ILE A 63 1.70 -3.26 4.13
CA ILE A 63 2.25 -4.18 5.12
C ILE A 63 1.23 -4.45 6.22
N ILE A 64 0.59 -3.42 6.78
CA ILE A 64 -0.40 -3.59 7.86
C ILE A 64 -1.60 -4.41 7.39
N TYR A 65 -2.07 -4.16 6.17
CA TYR A 65 -3.15 -4.96 5.58
C TYR A 65 -2.73 -6.42 5.45
N ALA A 66 -1.55 -6.69 4.88
CA ALA A 66 -1.03 -8.04 4.70
C ALA A 66 -0.86 -8.78 6.03
N LEU A 67 -0.31 -8.13 7.06
CA LEU A 67 -0.13 -8.71 8.39
C LEU A 67 -1.45 -9.06 9.09
N LYS A 68 -2.53 -8.30 8.83
CA LYS A 68 -3.87 -8.59 9.34
C LYS A 68 -4.57 -9.69 8.53
N ALA A 69 -4.27 -9.82 7.24
CA ALA A 69 -4.84 -10.84 6.36
C ALA A 69 -4.07 -12.18 6.41
N ALA A 70 -2.80 -12.17 6.83
CA ALA A 70 -1.97 -13.35 6.88
C ALA A 70 -2.44 -14.34 7.97
N PRO A 71 -2.36 -15.66 7.71
CA PRO A 71 -2.62 -16.67 8.72
C PRO A 71 -1.63 -16.52 9.89
N LEU A 72 -2.11 -16.79 11.10
CA LEU A 72 -1.33 -16.64 12.35
C LEU A 72 -0.01 -17.43 12.36
N SER A 73 0.10 -18.48 11.53
CA SER A 73 1.34 -19.23 11.31
C SER A 73 2.46 -18.36 10.74
N LEU A 74 2.16 -17.48 9.76
CA LEU A 74 3.14 -16.59 9.13
C LEU A 74 3.63 -15.49 10.09
N ARG A 75 2.83 -15.10 11.08
CA ARG A 75 3.25 -14.11 12.11
C ARG A 75 4.32 -14.64 13.06
N ARG A 76 4.41 -15.96 13.27
CA ARG A 76 5.42 -16.58 14.16
C ARG A 76 6.82 -16.55 13.54
N ASP A 77 6.91 -16.67 12.23
CA ASP A 77 8.21 -16.73 11.53
C ASP A 77 8.86 -15.35 11.41
N LEU A 78 8.06 -14.29 11.27
CA LEU A 78 8.54 -12.90 11.23
C LEU A 78 9.11 -12.40 12.58
N GLY A 79 8.74 -13.03 13.69
CA GLY A 79 9.27 -12.69 15.02
C GLY A 79 10.60 -13.36 15.37
N ARG A 80 11.02 -14.37 14.59
CA ARG A 80 12.27 -15.11 14.82
C ARG A 80 13.43 -14.67 13.93
N SER A 81 13.13 -14.04 12.80
CA SER A 81 14.15 -13.48 11.93
C SER A 81 14.49 -12.06 12.39
N GLY A 82 15.46 -11.95 13.29
CA GLY A 82 16.24 -10.72 13.53
C GLY A 82 17.03 -10.32 12.28
N ALA A 83 16.34 -10.05 11.17
CA ALA A 83 16.93 -9.52 9.96
C ALA A 83 17.07 -8.01 10.15
N ASN A 84 18.31 -7.61 10.40
CA ASN A 84 18.78 -6.23 10.35
C ASN A 84 18.18 -5.48 9.14
N PRO A 85 17.42 -4.38 9.32
CA PRO A 85 16.81 -3.62 8.22
C PRO A 85 17.83 -2.97 7.28
N ALA A 86 19.14 -3.04 7.57
CA ALA A 86 20.21 -2.55 6.70
C ALA A 86 20.53 -3.44 5.48
N ALA A 87 19.93 -4.64 5.34
CA ALA A 87 20.32 -5.60 4.30
C ALA A 87 19.45 -5.60 3.02
N VAL A 88 18.39 -4.79 2.94
CA VAL A 88 17.57 -4.71 1.72
C VAL A 88 18.31 -3.84 0.69
N LYS A 89 19.18 -4.46 -0.11
CA LYS A 89 19.78 -3.80 -1.27
C LYS A 89 18.66 -3.35 -2.22
N PRO A 90 18.66 -2.11 -2.73
CA PRO A 90 17.67 -1.70 -3.71
C PRO A 90 17.84 -2.55 -4.97
N ALA A 91 16.75 -3.17 -5.41
CA ALA A 91 16.63 -3.83 -6.69
C ALA A 91 16.80 -2.79 -7.81
N GLN A 92 18.04 -2.50 -8.18
CA GLN A 92 18.37 -1.83 -9.44
C GLN A 92 18.53 -2.90 -10.51
N ALA A 93 17.45 -3.27 -11.19
CA ALA A 93 17.48 -3.80 -12.54
C ALA A 93 16.06 -3.84 -13.13
N LEU A 94 15.96 -3.52 -14.42
CA LEU A 94 14.78 -3.41 -15.30
C LEU A 94 14.05 -2.04 -15.24
N ALA A 95 13.90 -1.28 -16.33
CA ALA A 95 14.22 -1.53 -17.73
C ALA A 95 14.41 -0.19 -18.46
N GLN A 96 15.42 -0.17 -19.33
CA GLN A 96 15.56 0.81 -20.40
C GLN A 96 14.33 0.68 -21.31
N ASN A 97 13.68 1.79 -21.62
CA ASN A 97 12.54 1.85 -22.53
C ASN A 97 13.11 2.03 -23.96
N PRO A 98 13.07 1.02 -24.86
CA PRO A 98 13.58 1.21 -26.20
C PRO A 98 12.65 2.15 -26.99
N ARG A 99 13.22 3.22 -27.56
CA ARG A 99 12.51 4.08 -28.52
C ARG A 99 12.14 3.25 -29.74
N VAL A 100 10.88 3.34 -30.14
CA VAL A 100 10.36 2.79 -31.40
C VAL A 100 11.12 3.44 -32.57
N PRO A 101 11.67 2.68 -33.53
CA PRO A 101 12.19 3.24 -34.76
C PRO A 101 11.02 3.57 -35.70
N THR A 102 10.83 4.84 -36.01
CA THR A 102 10.00 5.26 -37.16
C THR A 102 10.77 4.96 -38.44
N ALA A 103 10.12 4.23 -39.35
CA ALA A 103 10.62 3.81 -40.65
C ALA A 103 10.81 5.00 -41.63
N PRO A 104 11.53 4.81 -42.76
CA PRO A 104 12.05 5.89 -43.59
C PRO A 104 11.13 6.28 -44.76
N ASP A 105 11.38 7.48 -45.30
CA ASP A 105 11.19 7.86 -46.71
C ASP A 105 12.56 8.23 -47.29
#